data_AF-A0A2J8UI26-F1
#
_entry.id   AF-A0A2J8UI26-F1
#
_cell.length_a   1.000
_cell.length_b   1.000
_cell.length_c   1.000
_cell.angle_alpha   90.00
_cell.angle_beta   90.00
_cell.angle_gamma   90.00
#
_symmetry.space_group_name_H-M   'P 1'
#
loop_
_entity.id
_entity.type
_entity.pdbx_description
1 polymer ?
#
loop_
_entity_poly.entity_id
_entity_poly.type
_entity_poly.pdbx_seq_one_letter_code
_entity_poly.pdbx_strand_id
1 'polypeptide(L)'
;MAKERGLISPSDFAQLQKYMEYSTKKVSDVLKLFEDGEMAKYVQGDAIGYEGFQQFLKIYLEVDNVPRHLSLALFQSFETGHCLNETNVTKDVVCLSDVSCYFSLLE
;
A
#
# COMPACT_ATOMS: atom_id res chain seq x y z
N MET A 1 2.92 11.42 -21.31
CA MET A 1 4.24 10.86 -20.91
C MET A 1 3.98 10.03 -19.67
N ALA A 2 3.64 8.75 -19.85
CA ALA A 2 3.38 7.84 -18.75
C ALA A 2 4.71 7.62 -18.03
N LYS A 3 4.89 8.28 -16.89
CA LYS A 3 6.02 8.01 -16.02
C LYS A 3 5.77 6.59 -15.51
N GLU A 4 6.44 5.61 -16.10
CA GLU A 4 6.59 4.27 -15.54
C GLU A 4 7.05 4.46 -14.10
N ARG A 5 6.08 4.52 -13.18
CA ARG A 5 6.32 4.54 -11.74
C ARG A 5 6.71 3.11 -11.41
N GLY A 6 7.96 2.76 -11.73
CA GLY A 6 8.63 1.54 -11.32
C GLY A 6 8.83 1.56 -9.80
N LEU A 7 7.71 1.44 -9.09
CA LEU A 7 7.64 1.36 -7.64
C LEU A 7 8.05 -0.05 -7.20
N ILE A 8 7.57 -1.07 -7.92
CA ILE A 8 7.85 -2.48 -7.64
C ILE A 8 8.37 -3.21 -8.88
N SER A 9 9.07 -4.33 -8.66
CA SER A 9 9.59 -5.19 -9.72
C SER A 9 8.44 -5.70 -10.62
N PRO A 10 8.67 -5.95 -11.92
CA PRO A 10 7.64 -6.49 -12.82
C PRO A 10 7.00 -7.79 -12.30
N SER A 11 7.73 -8.62 -11.56
CA SER A 11 7.19 -9.84 -10.94
C SER A 11 6.19 -9.53 -9.82
N ASP A 12 6.52 -8.59 -8.93
CA ASP A 12 5.60 -8.14 -7.88
C ASP A 12 4.37 -7.44 -8.47
N PHE A 13 4.57 -6.65 -9.53
CA PHE A 13 3.49 -6.00 -10.25
C PHE A 13 2.52 -7.01 -10.88
N ALA A 14 3.04 -8.02 -11.57
CA ALA A 14 2.21 -9.08 -12.16
C ALA A 14 1.45 -9.87 -11.08
N GLN A 15 2.09 -10.14 -9.93
CA GLN A 15 1.44 -10.78 -8.79
C GLN A 15 0.29 -9.93 -8.24
N LEU A 16 0.52 -8.62 -8.08
CA LEU A 16 -0.48 -7.68 -7.61
C LEU A 16 -1.66 -7.58 -8.58
N GLN A 17 -1.39 -7.38 -9.87
CA GLN A 17 -2.42 -7.34 -10.90
C GLN A 17 -3.30 -8.58 -10.86
N LYS A 18 -2.69 -9.76 -10.76
CA LYS A 18 -3.44 -11.01 -10.67
C LYS A 18 -4.40 -11.02 -9.48
N TYR A 19 -3.96 -10.56 -8.30
CA TYR A 19 -4.84 -10.47 -7.13
C TYR A 19 -5.96 -9.44 -7.35
N MET A 20 -5.66 -8.30 -7.97
CA MET A 20 -6.66 -7.28 -8.31
C MET A 20 -7.69 -7.78 -9.30
N GLU A 21 -7.31 -8.62 -10.27
CA GLU A 21 -8.24 -9.24 -11.22
C GLU A 21 -9.24 -10.19 -10.53
N TYR A 22 -8.84 -10.83 -9.42
CA TYR A 22 -9.73 -11.66 -8.61
C TYR A 22 -10.49 -10.89 -7.55
N SER A 23 -9.98 -9.73 -7.13
CA SER A 23 -10.65 -8.90 -6.14
C SER A 23 -11.77 -8.08 -6.77
N THR A 24 -12.81 -7.90 -5.98
CA THR A 24 -13.97 -7.05 -6.30
C THR A 24 -13.95 -5.73 -5.52
N LYS A 25 -12.93 -5.52 -4.68
CA LYS A 25 -12.79 -4.34 -3.83
C LYS A 25 -12.16 -3.19 -4.60
N LYS A 26 -12.70 -1.99 -4.34
CA LYS A 26 -12.17 -0.74 -4.85
C LYS A 26 -11.30 -0.07 -3.81
N VAL A 27 -10.26 0.62 -4.23
CA VAL A 27 -9.36 1.36 -3.33
C VAL A 27 -10.14 2.35 -2.48
N SER A 28 -11.15 2.99 -3.07
CA SER A 28 -12.01 3.97 -2.41
C SER A 28 -12.86 3.35 -1.29
N ASP A 29 -13.28 2.10 -1.44
CA ASP A 29 -14.04 1.38 -0.41
C ASP A 29 -13.11 0.99 0.76
N VAL A 30 -11.90 0.55 0.43
CA VAL A 30 -10.90 0.21 1.44
C VAL A 30 -10.46 1.45 2.20
N LEU A 31 -10.19 2.57 1.53
CA LEU A 31 -9.84 3.84 2.18
C LEU A 31 -10.87 4.27 3.23
N LYS A 32 -12.17 4.18 2.92
CA LYS A 32 -13.23 4.51 3.89
C LYS A 32 -13.13 3.68 5.16
N LEU A 33 -12.70 2.42 5.07
CA LEU A 33 -12.48 1.56 6.24
C LEU A 33 -11.30 2.04 7.11
N PHE A 34 -10.32 2.71 6.50
CA PHE A 34 -9.18 3.32 7.18
C PHE A 34 -9.52 4.72 7.71
N GLU A 35 -10.39 5.49 7.06
CA GLU A 35 -10.79 6.82 7.55
C GLU A 35 -11.77 6.75 8.73
N ASP A 36 -12.86 5.97 8.61
CA ASP A 36 -13.95 5.95 9.61
C ASP A 36 -14.32 4.52 10.07
N GLY A 37 -13.70 3.50 9.50
CA GLY A 37 -14.02 2.10 9.78
C GLY A 37 -13.15 1.43 10.86
N GLU A 38 -13.23 0.10 10.92
CA GLU A 38 -12.49 -0.73 11.90
C GLU A 38 -10.96 -0.57 11.77
N MET A 39 -10.47 -0.19 10.59
CA MET A 39 -9.04 -0.06 10.31
C MET A 39 -8.48 1.32 10.70
N ALA A 40 -9.34 2.27 11.10
CA ALA A 40 -8.92 3.60 11.56
C ALA A 40 -7.95 3.56 12.76
N LYS A 41 -7.98 2.49 13.56
CA LYS A 41 -7.01 2.26 14.65
C LYS A 41 -5.55 2.15 14.18
N TYR A 42 -5.32 1.81 12.92
CA TYR A 42 -3.99 1.70 12.32
C TYR A 42 -3.54 3.00 11.64
N VAL A 43 -4.45 3.97 11.48
CA VAL A 43 -4.19 5.25 10.85
C VAL A 43 -3.68 6.25 11.88
N GLN A 44 -2.56 6.88 11.56
CA GLN A 44 -1.95 7.97 12.32
C GLN A 44 -2.13 9.28 11.54
N GLY A 45 -3.29 9.93 11.72
CA GLY A 45 -3.67 11.12 10.93
C GLY A 45 -4.12 10.71 9.53
N ASP A 46 -3.26 10.89 8.53
CA ASP A 46 -3.48 10.52 7.12
C ASP A 46 -2.46 9.49 6.62
N ALA A 47 -1.69 8.90 7.54
CA ALA A 47 -0.63 7.95 7.23
C ALA A 47 -0.84 6.62 7.97
N ILE A 48 -0.35 5.54 7.38
CA ILE A 48 -0.40 4.18 7.96
C ILE A 48 0.99 3.61 8.07
N GLY A 49 1.26 2.88 9.16
CA GLY A 49 2.48 2.08 9.27
C GLY A 49 2.37 0.76 8.51
N TYR A 50 3.45 -0.02 8.52
CA TYR A 50 3.51 -1.31 7.82
C TYR A 50 2.37 -2.27 8.23
N GLU A 51 2.03 -2.37 9.52
CA GLU A 51 0.94 -3.25 9.97
C GLU A 51 -0.42 -2.83 9.38
N GLY A 52 -0.72 -1.54 9.37
CA GLY A 52 -1.92 -0.99 8.72
C GLY A 52 -1.92 -1.23 7.21
N PHE A 53 -0.76 -1.10 6.57
CA PHE A 53 -0.60 -1.35 5.14
C PHE A 53 -0.79 -2.83 4.77
N GLN A 54 -0.34 -3.76 5.61
CA GLN A 54 -0.62 -5.18 5.41
C GLN A 54 -2.13 -5.46 5.46
N GLN A 55 -2.83 -4.85 6.43
CA GLN A 55 -4.29 -4.97 6.51
C GLN A 55 -4.98 -4.34 5.30
N PHE A 56 -4.46 -3.21 4.80
CA PHE A 56 -4.97 -2.55 3.60
C PHE A 56 -4.92 -3.51 2.41
N LEU A 57 -3.76 -4.10 2.15
CA LEU A 57 -3.59 -5.08 1.06
C LEU A 57 -4.44 -6.33 1.28
N LYS A 58 -4.56 -6.81 2.51
CA LYS A 58 -5.39 -7.98 2.85
C LYS A 58 -6.85 -7.76 2.43
N ILE A 59 -7.40 -6.60 2.76
CA ILE A 59 -8.80 -6.24 2.46
C ILE A 59 -8.94 -5.93 0.98
N TYR A 60 -8.04 -5.13 0.42
CA TYR A 60 -8.09 -4.70 -0.98
C TYR A 60 -7.91 -5.84 -1.96
N LEU A 61 -7.08 -6.83 -1.65
CA LEU A 61 -6.84 -7.98 -2.52
C LEU A 61 -7.79 -9.15 -2.18
N GLU A 62 -8.61 -9.02 -1.14
CA GLU A 62 -9.48 -10.07 -0.61
C GLU A 62 -8.74 -11.41 -0.36
N VAL A 63 -7.50 -11.33 0.11
CA VAL A 63 -6.66 -12.51 0.43
C VAL A 63 -6.46 -12.63 1.92
N ASP A 64 -6.31 -13.85 2.44
CA ASP A 64 -6.06 -14.02 3.87
C ASP A 64 -4.64 -13.61 4.28
N ASN A 65 -3.65 -13.86 3.41
CA ASN A 65 -2.25 -13.56 3.65
C ASN A 65 -1.60 -12.99 2.39
N VAL A 66 -1.12 -11.75 2.47
CA VAL A 66 -0.37 -11.11 1.39
C VAL A 66 1.10 -11.55 1.48
N PRO A 67 1.76 -11.90 0.35
CA PRO A 67 3.17 -12.26 0.36
C PRO A 67 4.02 -11.12 0.94
N ARG A 68 4.86 -11.42 1.94
CA ARG A 68 5.70 -10.40 2.59
C ARG A 68 6.58 -9.62 1.62
N HIS A 69 7.09 -10.28 0.58
CA HIS A 69 7.91 -9.62 -0.45
C HIS A 69 7.10 -8.56 -1.21
N LEU A 70 5.87 -8.89 -1.60
CA LEU A 70 4.97 -7.97 -2.30
C LEU A 70 4.57 -6.80 -1.41
N SER A 71 4.13 -7.07 -0.18
CA SER A 71 3.72 -6.02 0.76
C SER A 71 4.88 -5.10 1.11
N LEU A 72 6.09 -5.65 1.31
CA LEU A 72 7.28 -4.86 1.61
C LEU A 72 7.71 -4.01 0.42
N ALA A 73 7.78 -4.58 -0.79
CA ALA A 73 8.14 -3.85 -2.00
C ALA A 73 7.18 -2.68 -2.25
N LEU A 74 5.87 -2.93 -2.11
CA LEU A 74 4.85 -1.89 -2.19
C LEU A 74 5.03 -0.84 -1.09
N PHE A 75 5.24 -1.24 0.16
CA PHE A 75 5.41 -0.29 1.26
C PHE A 75 6.61 0.63 1.02
N GLN A 76 7.77 0.06 0.68
CA GLN A 76 9.00 0.79 0.35
C GLN A 76 8.83 1.73 -0.85
N SER A 77 7.91 1.40 -1.76
CA SER A 77 7.60 2.25 -2.90
C SER A 77 6.95 3.57 -2.49
N PHE A 78 6.07 3.51 -1.50
CA PHE A 78 5.36 4.68 -0.97
C PHE A 78 6.19 5.42 0.07
N GLU A 79 7.18 4.75 0.64
CA GLU A 79 8.20 5.33 1.49
C GLU A 79 9.19 6.15 0.65
N THR A 80 8.71 7.24 0.04
CA THR A 80 9.57 8.12 -0.75
C THR A 80 10.53 8.90 0.15
N GLY A 81 11.75 8.39 0.29
CA GLY A 81 12.94 9.25 0.33
C GLY A 81 13.73 9.34 1.63
N HIS A 82 14.14 8.22 2.24
CA HIS A 82 15.40 8.23 2.98
C HIS A 82 16.41 7.24 2.39
N CYS A 83 17.05 7.68 1.30
CA CYS A 83 18.29 7.09 0.85
C CYS A 83 19.37 7.40 1.90
N LEU A 84 19.78 6.38 2.65
CA LEU A 84 21.12 6.19 3.22
C LEU A 84 21.78 7.45 3.83
N ASN A 85 21.41 7.83 5.06
CA ASN A 85 22.40 8.16 6.10
C ASN A 85 21.73 8.32 7.48
N GLU A 86 22.31 7.66 8.47
CA GLU A 86 22.30 8.05 9.88
C GLU A 86 20.98 7.91 10.68
N THR A 87 20.89 6.78 11.40
CA THR A 87 20.54 6.71 12.84
C THR A 87 19.47 7.65 13.39
N ASN A 88 18.30 7.77 12.75
CA ASN A 88 17.11 8.25 13.43
C ASN A 88 15.88 7.46 12.99
N VAL A 89 15.28 6.76 13.94
CA VAL A 89 14.07 5.93 13.80
C VAL A 89 12.88 6.84 13.55
N THR A 90 12.79 7.43 12.36
CA THR A 90 11.58 8.10 11.91
C THR A 90 10.61 7.02 11.45
N LYS A 91 9.45 7.00 12.11
CA LYS A 91 8.39 5.99 11.94
C LYS A 91 8.13 5.74 10.45
N ASP A 92 8.37 4.50 10.06
CA ASP A 92 8.05 3.88 8.78
C ASP A 92 6.54 4.02 8.51
N VAL A 93 6.12 5.10 7.84
CA VAL A 93 4.71 5.40 7.55
C VAL A 93 4.54 5.88 6.13
N VAL A 94 3.40 5.53 5.53
CA VAL A 94 3.04 5.89 4.16
C VAL A 94 1.72 6.64 4.13
N CYS A 95 1.61 7.67 3.29
CA CYS A 95 0.39 8.47 3.17
C CYS A 95 -0.71 7.70 2.42
N LEU A 96 -1.91 7.64 3.00
CA LEU A 96 -3.06 7.00 2.38
C LEU A 96 -3.43 7.65 1.03
N SER A 97 -3.21 8.95 0.89
CA SER A 97 -3.41 9.69 -0.37
C SER A 97 -2.50 9.21 -1.50
N ASP A 98 -1.23 8.92 -1.22
CA ASP A 98 -0.30 8.38 -2.23
C ASP A 98 -0.65 6.93 -2.58
N VAL A 99 -0.94 6.12 -1.56
CA VAL A 99 -1.38 4.74 -1.72
C VAL A 99 -2.62 4.69 -2.60
N SER A 100 -3.64 5.46 -2.25
CA SER A 100 -4.88 5.51 -3.01
C SER A 100 -4.71 6.00 -4.44
N CYS A 101 -3.90 7.03 -4.65
CA CYS A 101 -3.58 7.52 -5.98
C CYS A 101 -2.94 6.42 -6.83
N TYR A 102 -2.00 5.65 -6.28
CA TYR A 102 -1.37 4.56 -7.01
C TYR A 102 -2.35 3.44 -7.35
N PHE A 103 -3.11 2.94 -6.37
CA PHE A 103 -4.08 1.86 -6.61
C PHE A 103 -5.22 2.29 -7.54
N SER A 104 -5.65 3.55 -7.48
CA SER A 104 -6.63 4.10 -8.43
C SER A 104 -6.09 4.20 -9.87
N LEU A 105 -4.77 4.19 -10.07
CA LEU A 105 -4.18 4.09 -11.41
C LEU A 105 -4.08 2.65 -11.92
N LEU A 106 -4.23 1.67 -11.02
CA LEU A 106 -4.18 0.24 -11.33
C LEU A 106 -5.57 -0.36 -11.58
N GLU A 107 -6.61 0.23 -10.98
CA GLU A 107 -8.03 -0.02 -11.30
C GLU A 107 -8.43 0.56 -12.67
#